data_AF-A0A2D7X555-F1
#
_entry.id   AF-A0A2D7X555-F1
#
_cell.length_a   1.000
_cell.length_b   1.000
_cell.length_c   1.000
_cell.angle_alpha   90.00
_cell.angle_beta   90.00
_cell.angle_gamma   90.00
#
_symmetry.space_group_name_H-M   'P 1'
#
loop_
_entity.id
_entity.type
_entity.pdbx_description
1 polymer ?
#
loop_
_entity_poly.entity_id
_entity_poly.type
_entity_poly.pdbx_seq_one_letter_code
_entity_poly.pdbx_strand_id
1 'polypeptide(L)'
;MVSVKGQLDAPVLDVSSMQQDYWERQEVLLPSLARLNKPKGWRKYFRKEQAPKLVLKRLDTTDWENIQNQHYILRKEILKDMPTINKLASKMKSNKEDLTEKEVKYLVAMDEKTKPMMLSILKHMIHEPKMTYEEVVIMYQMLDDFDSKTLMAIVNAMTSEKASITQIVTNERTAEIHRMRNELGVSQ
;
A
#
# COMPACT_ATOMS: atom_id res chain seq x y z
N MET A 1 -29.85 46.22 11.69
CA MET A 1 -29.06 45.21 10.97
C MET A 1 -28.96 44.00 11.90
N VAL A 2 -29.82 43.01 11.70
CA VAL A 2 -29.99 41.87 12.63
C VAL A 2 -29.21 40.70 12.06
N SER A 3 -28.21 40.20 12.80
CA SER A 3 -27.49 38.99 12.40
C SER A 3 -28.37 37.77 12.65
N VAL A 4 -28.45 36.89 11.66
CA VAL A 4 -29.27 35.68 11.71
C VAL A 4 -28.42 34.57 12.33
N LYS A 5 -28.85 34.05 13.48
CA LYS A 5 -28.32 32.81 14.09
C LYS A 5 -28.45 31.67 13.06
N GLY A 6 -27.33 31.16 12.56
CA GLY A 6 -27.32 30.00 11.67
C GLY A 6 -26.27 30.01 10.56
N GLN A 7 -25.50 31.08 10.38
CA GLN A 7 -24.28 30.97 9.56
C GLN A 7 -23.27 30.11 10.32
N LEU A 8 -22.91 28.98 9.73
CA LEU A 8 -21.74 28.20 10.14
C LEU A 8 -20.54 29.14 10.13
N ASP A 9 -20.10 29.59 11.30
CA ASP A 9 -18.87 30.38 11.50
C ASP A 9 -17.59 29.56 11.23
N ALA A 10 -17.75 28.36 10.65
CA ALA A 10 -16.71 27.44 10.28
C ALA A 10 -16.66 27.29 8.76
N PRO A 11 -15.46 27.25 8.15
CA PRO A 11 -15.34 26.99 6.73
C PRO A 11 -16.05 25.67 6.38
N VAL A 12 -16.84 25.71 5.32
CA VAL A 12 -17.49 24.50 4.77
C VAL A 12 -16.39 23.52 4.40
N LEU A 13 -16.57 22.24 4.77
CA LEU A 13 -15.62 21.17 4.45
C LEU A 13 -15.42 21.10 2.92
N ASP A 14 -14.21 21.41 2.47
CA ASP A 14 -13.82 21.22 1.09
C ASP A 14 -13.47 19.74 0.86
N VAL A 15 -14.46 19.01 0.34
CA VAL A 15 -14.34 17.59 0.02
C VAL A 15 -13.25 17.33 -1.02
N SER A 16 -12.98 18.28 -1.92
CA SER A 16 -11.96 18.13 -2.97
C SER A 16 -10.55 18.24 -2.38
N SER A 17 -10.31 19.24 -1.53
CA SER A 17 -9.04 19.36 -0.80
C SER A 17 -8.81 18.18 0.15
N MET A 18 -9.86 17.67 0.79
CA MET A 18 -9.80 16.47 1.64
C MET A 18 -9.46 15.22 0.84
N GLN A 19 -10.05 15.03 -0.35
CA GLN A 19 -9.70 13.93 -1.25
C GLN A 19 -8.24 14.01 -1.69
N GLN A 20 -7.76 15.20 -2.03
CA GLN A 20 -6.37 15.39 -2.41
C GLN A 20 -5.40 15.08 -1.26
N ASP A 21 -5.65 15.59 -0.05
CA ASP A 21 -4.81 15.29 1.12
C ASP A 21 -4.86 13.79 1.47
N TYR A 22 -6.05 13.17 1.40
CA TYR A 22 -6.22 11.72 1.56
C TYR A 22 -5.42 10.89 0.55
N TRP A 23 -5.20 11.40 -0.66
CA TRP A 23 -4.41 10.75 -1.71
C TRP A 23 -2.90 10.97 -1.56
N GLU A 24 -2.50 12.10 -0.98
CA GLU A 24 -1.09 12.46 -0.81
C GLU A 24 -0.51 11.93 0.50
N ARG A 25 -1.33 11.85 1.55
CA ARG A 25 -0.92 11.50 2.90
C ARG A 25 -2.00 10.71 3.64
N GLN A 26 -1.61 9.61 4.29
CA GLN A 26 -2.52 8.86 5.17
C GLN A 26 -1.90 8.61 6.53
N GLU A 27 -2.67 8.86 7.59
CA GLU A 27 -2.32 8.41 8.93
C GLU A 27 -2.90 7.02 9.18
N VAL A 28 -2.04 6.05 9.51
CA VAL A 28 -2.42 4.66 9.75
C VAL A 28 -2.12 4.33 11.21
N LEU A 29 -3.15 3.96 11.96
CA LEU A 29 -2.99 3.43 13.32
C LEU A 29 -2.63 1.95 13.26
N LEU A 30 -1.78 1.51 14.19
CA LEU A 30 -1.38 0.10 14.35
C LEU A 30 -1.79 -0.42 15.75
N PRO A 31 -3.09 -0.69 15.99
CA PRO A 31 -3.60 -1.16 17.28
C PRO A 31 -2.89 -2.38 17.85
N SER A 32 -2.47 -3.34 17.02
CA SER A 32 -1.74 -4.55 17.44
C SER A 32 -0.43 -4.23 18.18
N LEU A 33 0.16 -3.05 17.91
CA LEU A 33 1.39 -2.57 18.53
C LEU A 33 1.14 -1.68 19.75
N ALA A 34 -0.12 -1.37 20.09
CA ALA A 34 -0.46 -0.50 21.23
C ALA A 34 0.19 -0.98 22.55
N ARG A 35 0.36 -2.30 22.69
CA ARG A 35 0.99 -2.94 23.85
C ARG A 35 2.41 -2.47 24.12
N LEU A 36 3.11 -1.99 23.10
CA LEU A 36 4.47 -1.47 23.20
C LEU A 36 4.52 -0.07 23.82
N ASN A 37 3.41 0.67 23.77
CA ASN A 37 3.27 2.05 24.28
C ASN A 37 2.55 2.15 25.62
N LYS A 38 2.57 1.07 26.43
CA LYS A 38 1.92 1.08 27.74
C LYS A 38 2.59 2.10 28.68
N PRO A 39 1.84 3.05 29.26
CA PRO A 39 2.40 4.00 30.22
C PRO A 39 2.90 3.25 31.46
N LYS A 40 4.19 3.46 31.80
CA LYS A 40 4.83 2.84 32.97
C LYS A 40 4.76 3.75 34.20
N GLY A 41 4.73 3.14 35.38
CA GLY A 41 4.73 3.84 36.68
C GLY A 41 3.43 4.59 36.99
N TRP A 42 3.53 5.63 37.81
CA TRP A 42 2.38 6.45 38.25
C TRP A 42 1.60 7.11 37.10
N ARG A 43 2.21 7.26 35.92
CA ARG A 43 1.56 7.78 34.71
C ARG A 43 0.45 6.87 34.17
N LYS A 44 0.41 5.59 34.56
CA LYS A 44 -0.65 4.64 34.18
C LYS A 44 -2.04 5.06 34.71
N TYR A 45 -2.10 5.77 35.82
CA TYR A 45 -3.36 6.26 36.39
C TYR A 45 -3.95 7.45 35.62
N PHE A 46 -3.13 8.14 34.81
CA PHE A 46 -3.52 9.37 34.11
C PHE A 46 -3.47 9.27 32.58
N ARG A 47 -2.91 8.18 32.01
CA ARG A 47 -2.76 8.01 30.57
C ARG A 47 -3.26 6.64 30.11
N LYS A 48 -4.00 6.64 28.99
CA LYS A 48 -4.44 5.42 28.30
C LYS A 48 -3.35 4.93 27.35
N GLU A 49 -3.38 3.63 27.06
CA GLU A 49 -2.60 3.01 25.99
C GLU A 49 -2.97 3.65 24.65
N GLN A 50 -1.98 3.98 23.82
CA GLN A 50 -2.18 4.60 22.51
C GLN A 50 -1.56 3.72 21.43
N ALA A 51 -2.36 3.42 20.40
CA ALA A 51 -1.87 2.76 19.21
C ALA A 51 -0.81 3.63 18.54
N PRO A 52 0.38 3.09 18.21
CA PRO A 52 1.34 3.83 17.40
C PRO A 52 0.73 4.14 16.03
N LYS A 53 1.23 5.21 15.41
CA LYS A 53 0.77 5.68 14.11
C LYS A 53 1.91 5.76 13.12
N LEU A 54 1.62 5.43 11.88
CA LEU A 54 2.44 5.73 10.71
C LEU A 54 1.80 6.88 9.95
N VAL A 55 2.63 7.72 9.35
CA VAL A 55 2.22 8.64 8.31
C VAL A 55 2.80 8.12 7.01
N LEU A 56 1.93 7.70 6.12
CA LEU A 56 2.29 7.34 4.75
C LEU A 56 2.18 8.56 3.86
N LYS A 57 3.12 8.69 2.93
CA LYS A 57 3.02 9.58 1.79
C LYS A 57 3.10 8.78 0.51
N ARG A 58 2.48 9.32 -0.53
CA ARG A 58 2.56 8.74 -1.87
C ARG A 58 3.99 8.80 -2.39
N LEU A 59 4.41 7.74 -3.07
CA LEU A 59 5.71 7.66 -3.71
C LEU A 59 5.82 8.65 -4.88
N ASP A 60 6.90 9.43 -4.92
CA ASP A 60 7.24 10.26 -6.07
C ASP A 60 7.83 9.43 -7.22
N THR A 61 8.08 10.03 -8.38
CA THR A 61 8.60 9.30 -9.55
C THR A 61 9.97 8.69 -9.30
N THR A 62 10.83 9.37 -8.55
CA THR A 62 12.19 8.94 -8.23
C THR A 62 12.17 7.73 -7.30
N ASP A 63 11.34 7.75 -6.26
CA ASP A 63 11.11 6.62 -5.37
C ASP A 63 10.66 5.38 -6.14
N TRP A 64 9.72 5.57 -7.08
CA TRP A 64 9.27 4.49 -7.94
C TRP A 64 10.43 3.92 -8.76
N GLU A 65 11.17 4.75 -9.50
CA GLU A 65 12.31 4.30 -10.31
C GLU A 65 13.35 3.55 -9.47
N ASN A 66 13.64 4.04 -8.27
CA ASN A 66 14.56 3.37 -7.34
C ASN A 66 14.06 1.97 -6.93
N ILE A 67 12.80 1.85 -6.52
CA ILE A 67 12.19 0.55 -6.16
C ILE A 67 12.19 -0.39 -7.38
N GLN A 68 11.81 0.13 -8.56
CA GLN A 68 11.74 -0.63 -9.80
C GLN A 68 13.12 -1.19 -10.19
N ASN A 69 14.18 -0.41 -10.02
CA ASN A 69 15.56 -0.81 -10.31
C ASN A 69 16.08 -1.83 -9.29
N GLN A 70 15.83 -1.61 -8.00
CA GLN A 70 16.22 -2.54 -6.92
C GLN A 70 15.58 -3.92 -7.09
N HIS A 71 14.33 -3.98 -7.55
CA HIS A 71 13.58 -5.23 -7.71
C HIS A 71 13.44 -5.69 -9.16
N TYR A 72 14.31 -5.24 -10.07
CA TYR A 72 14.20 -5.51 -11.51
C TYR A 72 14.08 -7.01 -11.86
N ILE A 73 14.91 -7.87 -11.26
CA ILE A 73 14.89 -9.32 -11.51
C ILE A 73 13.56 -9.92 -11.03
N LEU A 74 13.16 -9.61 -9.79
CA LEU A 74 11.91 -10.08 -9.20
C LEU A 74 10.70 -9.66 -10.04
N ARG A 75 10.68 -8.42 -10.55
CA ARG A 75 9.62 -7.96 -11.47
C ARG A 75 9.55 -8.77 -12.75
N LYS A 76 10.70 -9.07 -13.37
CA LYS A 76 10.75 -9.92 -14.57
C LYS A 76 10.14 -11.28 -14.31
N GLU A 77 10.37 -11.85 -13.14
CA GLU A 77 9.77 -13.12 -12.76
C GLU A 77 8.26 -13.01 -12.52
N ILE A 78 7.80 -12.00 -11.76
CA ILE A 78 6.36 -11.74 -11.55
C ILE A 78 5.64 -11.55 -12.90
N LEU A 79 6.27 -10.87 -13.87
CA LEU A 79 5.69 -10.67 -15.19
C LEU A 79 5.48 -11.99 -15.95
N LYS A 80 6.35 -12.98 -15.78
CA LYS A 80 6.17 -14.32 -16.36
C LYS A 80 4.99 -15.05 -15.72
N ASP A 81 4.79 -14.85 -14.42
CA ASP A 81 3.72 -15.45 -13.62
C ASP A 81 2.36 -14.73 -13.80
N MET A 82 2.37 -13.50 -14.33
CA MET A 82 1.19 -12.63 -14.42
C MET A 82 -0.03 -13.24 -15.15
N PRO A 83 0.11 -14.01 -16.26
CA PRO A 83 -1.03 -14.67 -16.90
C PRO A 83 -1.73 -15.65 -15.95
N THR A 84 -0.96 -16.43 -15.18
CA THR A 84 -1.48 -17.38 -14.19
C THR A 84 -2.18 -16.63 -13.06
N ILE A 85 -1.55 -15.59 -12.52
CA ILE A 85 -2.13 -14.75 -11.45
C ILE A 85 -3.47 -14.14 -11.90
N ASN A 86 -3.52 -13.58 -13.11
CA ASN A 86 -4.74 -12.96 -13.65
C ASN A 86 -5.88 -13.98 -13.83
N LYS A 87 -5.55 -15.20 -14.28
CA LYS A 87 -6.52 -16.29 -14.40
C LYS A 87 -7.10 -16.66 -13.04
N LEU A 88 -6.26 -16.84 -12.02
CA LEU A 88 -6.70 -17.16 -10.67
C LEU A 88 -7.51 -16.03 -10.04
N ALA A 89 -7.09 -14.78 -10.21
CA ALA A 89 -7.85 -13.61 -9.75
C ALA A 89 -9.23 -13.52 -10.41
N SER A 90 -9.33 -13.82 -11.71
CA SER A 90 -10.61 -13.84 -12.43
C SER A 90 -11.53 -14.95 -11.92
N LYS A 91 -10.95 -16.14 -11.64
CA LYS A 91 -11.66 -17.25 -11.03
C LYS A 91 -12.24 -16.87 -9.67
N MET A 92 -11.44 -16.27 -8.79
CA MET A 92 -11.87 -15.73 -7.50
C MET A 92 -12.97 -14.67 -7.63
N LYS A 93 -12.87 -13.74 -8.59
CA LYS A 93 -13.90 -12.70 -8.80
C LYS A 93 -15.22 -13.27 -9.31
N SER A 94 -15.17 -14.34 -10.10
CA SER A 94 -16.37 -14.91 -10.72
C SER A 94 -17.28 -15.61 -9.72
N ASN A 95 -16.78 -15.99 -8.54
CA ASN A 95 -17.47 -16.83 -7.54
C ASN A 95 -18.06 -18.14 -8.11
N LYS A 96 -17.63 -18.56 -9.30
CA LYS A 96 -18.15 -19.76 -9.99
C LYS A 96 -17.41 -21.03 -9.60
N GLU A 97 -16.14 -20.91 -9.23
CA GLU A 97 -15.28 -22.03 -8.89
C GLU A 97 -14.32 -21.66 -7.75
N ASP A 98 -14.22 -22.54 -6.76
CA ASP A 98 -13.22 -22.43 -5.71
C ASP A 98 -11.81 -22.71 -6.25
N LEU A 99 -10.82 -22.10 -5.62
CA LEU A 99 -9.42 -22.42 -5.90
C LEU A 99 -9.09 -23.82 -5.39
N THR A 100 -8.38 -24.58 -6.21
CA THR A 100 -7.80 -25.86 -5.79
C THR A 100 -6.67 -25.63 -4.78
N GLU A 101 -6.34 -26.64 -3.98
CA GLU A 101 -5.23 -26.56 -3.01
C GLU A 101 -3.90 -26.18 -3.68
N LYS A 102 -3.65 -26.65 -4.91
CA LYS A 102 -2.46 -26.29 -5.69
C LYS A 102 -2.45 -24.82 -6.08
N GLU A 103 -3.59 -24.28 -6.48
CA GLU A 103 -3.74 -22.86 -6.82
C GLU A 103 -3.57 -21.97 -5.59
N VAL A 104 -4.10 -22.38 -4.44
CA VAL A 104 -3.88 -21.67 -3.17
C VAL A 104 -2.39 -21.67 -2.78
N LYS A 105 -1.72 -22.83 -2.84
CA LYS A 105 -0.27 -22.93 -2.56
C LYS A 105 0.55 -22.06 -3.50
N TYR A 106 0.18 -21.99 -4.78
CA TYR A 106 0.84 -21.10 -5.74
C TYR A 106 0.69 -19.63 -5.35
N LEU A 107 -0.52 -19.18 -4.98
CA LEU A 107 -0.75 -17.79 -4.57
C LEU A 107 0.02 -17.44 -3.28
N VAL A 108 0.09 -18.36 -2.32
CA VAL A 108 0.90 -18.16 -1.09
C VAL A 108 2.38 -18.03 -1.43
N ALA A 109 2.93 -18.90 -2.28
CA ALA A 109 4.32 -18.81 -2.70
C ALA A 109 4.60 -17.50 -3.46
N MET A 110 3.65 -17.01 -4.26
CA MET A 110 3.75 -15.72 -4.93
C MET A 110 3.68 -14.54 -3.94
N ASP A 111 2.81 -14.58 -2.93
CA ASP A 111 2.77 -13.58 -1.86
C ASP A 111 4.13 -13.49 -1.14
N GLU A 112 4.69 -14.62 -0.74
CA GLU A 112 6.01 -14.69 -0.09
C GLU A 112 7.11 -14.13 -0.98
N LYS A 113 7.10 -14.49 -2.26
CA LYS A 113 8.08 -14.04 -3.26
C LYS A 113 8.01 -12.52 -3.49
N THR A 114 6.82 -11.93 -3.48
CA THR A 114 6.61 -10.50 -3.75
C THR A 114 6.75 -9.62 -2.51
N LYS A 115 6.66 -10.20 -1.32
CA LYS A 115 6.75 -9.51 -0.02
C LYS A 115 7.94 -8.54 0.11
N PRO A 116 9.19 -8.87 -0.29
CA PRO A 116 10.31 -7.93 -0.20
C PRO A 116 10.08 -6.63 -0.98
N MET A 117 9.50 -6.73 -2.19
CA MET A 117 9.16 -5.56 -3.00
C MET A 117 8.05 -4.73 -2.34
N MET A 118 7.03 -5.38 -1.77
CA MET A 118 5.96 -4.69 -1.05
C MET A 118 6.46 -3.96 0.21
N LEU A 119 7.39 -4.56 0.94
CA LEU A 119 8.02 -3.91 2.10
C LEU A 119 8.95 -2.77 1.70
N SER A 120 9.62 -2.85 0.54
CA SER A 120 10.40 -1.74 -0.01
C SER A 120 9.50 -0.56 -0.38
N ILE A 121 8.37 -0.83 -1.04
CA ILE A 121 7.33 0.17 -1.32
C ILE A 121 6.87 0.83 -0.02
N LEU A 122 6.48 0.04 0.98
CA LEU A 122 6.04 0.54 2.28
C LEU A 122 7.13 1.42 2.93
N LYS A 123 8.39 0.99 2.93
CA LYS A 123 9.51 1.76 3.49
C LYS A 123 9.64 3.14 2.85
N HIS A 124 9.48 3.24 1.53
CA HIS A 124 9.56 4.53 0.85
C HIS A 124 8.31 5.39 1.07
N MET A 125 7.16 4.75 1.26
CA MET A 125 5.91 5.45 1.60
C MET A 125 5.88 5.97 3.04
N ILE A 126 6.52 5.30 3.99
CA ILE A 126 6.55 5.75 5.39
C ILE A 126 7.31 7.09 5.47
N HIS A 127 6.55 8.14 5.72
CA HIS A 127 7.07 9.48 5.94
C HIS A 127 7.49 9.66 7.41
N GLU A 128 6.63 9.22 8.33
CA GLU A 128 6.87 9.27 9.78
C GLU A 128 6.38 7.98 10.47
N PRO A 129 7.15 7.42 11.43
CA PRO A 129 8.53 7.76 11.72
C PRO A 129 9.45 7.36 10.56
N LYS A 130 10.61 8.00 10.41
CA LYS A 130 11.60 7.55 9.43
C LYS A 130 12.14 6.19 9.87
N MET A 131 12.08 5.21 8.97
CA MET A 131 12.47 3.82 9.25
C MET A 131 13.41 3.29 8.17
N THR A 132 14.36 2.43 8.56
CA THR A 132 15.14 1.62 7.63
C THR A 132 14.29 0.46 7.09
N TYR A 133 14.78 -0.23 6.06
CA TYR A 133 14.09 -1.41 5.53
C TYR A 133 13.96 -2.50 6.59
N GLU A 134 15.01 -2.74 7.37
CA GLU A 134 15.04 -3.73 8.45
C GLU A 134 14.02 -3.40 9.54
N GLU A 135 13.91 -2.12 9.92
CA GLU A 135 12.91 -1.68 10.90
C GLU A 135 11.48 -1.88 10.38
N VAL A 136 11.24 -1.64 9.07
CA VAL A 136 9.94 -1.90 8.44
C VAL A 136 9.61 -3.39 8.42
N VAL A 137 10.60 -4.25 8.13
CA VAL A 137 10.43 -5.72 8.18
C VAL A 137 10.05 -6.15 9.60
N ILE A 138 10.77 -5.69 10.62
CA ILE A 138 10.49 -6.02 12.03
C ILE A 138 9.09 -5.55 12.43
N MET A 139 8.75 -4.29 12.12
CA MET A 139 7.44 -3.74 12.43
C MET A 139 6.33 -4.54 11.78
N TYR A 140 6.46 -4.85 10.48
CA TYR A 140 5.47 -5.64 9.75
C TYR A 140 5.30 -7.05 10.30
N GLN A 141 6.38 -7.70 10.73
CA GLN A 141 6.34 -9.03 11.37
C GLN A 141 5.67 -9.01 12.75
N MET A 142 5.65 -7.86 13.44
CA MET A 142 5.00 -7.71 14.75
C MET A 142 3.52 -7.38 14.66
N LEU A 143 3.02 -7.00 13.48
CA LEU A 143 1.59 -6.78 13.26
C LEU A 143 0.82 -8.09 13.32
N ASP A 144 -0.43 -8.02 13.76
CA ASP A 144 -1.35 -9.13 13.56
C ASP A 144 -1.86 -9.16 12.10
N ASP A 145 -2.60 -10.21 11.76
CA ASP A 145 -3.18 -10.42 10.43
C ASP A 145 -4.08 -9.27 9.99
N PHE A 146 -4.79 -8.62 10.92
CA PHE A 146 -5.73 -7.56 10.59
C PHE A 146 -5.00 -6.27 10.24
N ASP A 147 -4.06 -5.85 11.10
CA ASP A 147 -3.26 -4.64 10.88
C ASP A 147 -2.36 -4.77 9.65
N SER A 148 -1.71 -5.93 9.45
CA SER A 148 -0.86 -6.17 8.28
C SER A 148 -1.64 -6.11 6.96
N LYS A 149 -2.80 -6.76 6.89
CA LYS A 149 -3.68 -6.70 5.70
C LYS A 149 -4.24 -5.31 5.47
N THR A 150 -4.62 -4.60 6.53
CA THR A 150 -5.14 -3.22 6.43
C THR A 150 -4.06 -2.27 5.93
N LEU A 151 -2.85 -2.34 6.48
CA LEU A 151 -1.72 -1.53 6.04
C LEU A 151 -1.40 -1.79 4.56
N MET A 152 -1.36 -3.05 4.13
CA MET A 152 -1.09 -3.39 2.73
C MET A 152 -2.23 -3.00 1.80
N ALA A 153 -3.50 -3.05 2.24
CA ALA A 153 -4.62 -2.54 1.45
C ALA A 153 -4.51 -1.03 1.21
N ILE A 154 -4.10 -0.27 2.22
CA ILE A 154 -3.85 1.18 2.12
C ILE A 154 -2.68 1.46 1.16
N VAL A 155 -1.56 0.75 1.31
CA VAL A 155 -0.41 0.85 0.40
C VAL A 155 -0.82 0.54 -1.04
N ASN A 156 -1.61 -0.52 -1.26
CA ASN A 156 -2.11 -0.90 -2.57
C ASN A 156 -3.03 0.17 -3.18
N ALA A 157 -3.91 0.78 -2.39
CA ALA A 157 -4.78 1.87 -2.85
C ALA A 157 -3.95 3.08 -3.32
N MET A 158 -3.03 3.55 -2.47
CA MET A 158 -2.17 4.70 -2.76
C MET A 158 -1.23 4.47 -3.97
N THR A 159 -0.83 3.23 -4.22
CA THR A 159 0.02 2.86 -5.36
C THR A 159 -0.77 2.61 -6.65
N SER A 160 -1.93 1.95 -6.57
CA SER A 160 -2.82 1.68 -7.73
C SER A 160 -3.43 2.94 -8.31
N GLU A 161 -3.78 3.93 -7.48
CA GLU A 161 -4.29 5.21 -7.96
C GLU A 161 -3.20 6.05 -8.66
N LYS A 162 -1.92 5.83 -8.32
CA LYS A 162 -0.80 6.30 -9.14
C LYS A 162 -0.66 5.49 -10.40
N ALA A 163 -0.90 4.19 -10.43
CA ALA A 163 -0.94 3.44 -11.68
C ALA A 163 -2.08 3.92 -12.62
N SER A 164 -3.23 4.34 -12.08
CA SER A 164 -4.34 4.94 -12.85
C SER A 164 -4.00 6.33 -13.39
N ILE A 165 -3.51 7.24 -12.54
CA ILE A 165 -3.11 8.61 -12.95
C ILE A 165 -1.84 8.57 -13.81
N THR A 166 -0.90 7.68 -13.49
CA THR A 166 0.27 7.41 -14.32
C THR A 166 -0.15 6.73 -15.60
N GLN A 167 -1.14 5.82 -15.68
CA GLN A 167 -1.65 5.25 -16.95
C GLN A 167 -2.16 6.35 -17.89
N ILE A 168 -2.81 7.38 -17.34
CA ILE A 168 -3.23 8.55 -18.11
C ILE A 168 -2.01 9.31 -18.68
N VAL A 169 -0.89 9.37 -17.95
CA VAL A 169 0.38 10.02 -18.37
C VAL A 169 1.36 9.05 -19.10
N THR A 170 1.29 7.74 -18.89
CA THR A 170 2.12 6.67 -19.47
C THR A 170 1.51 6.08 -20.73
N ASN A 171 0.29 6.48 -21.11
CA ASN A 171 -0.12 6.45 -22.51
C ASN A 171 0.86 7.27 -23.40
N GLU A 172 1.72 8.13 -22.83
CA GLU A 172 2.87 8.74 -23.52
C GLU A 172 4.21 8.00 -23.30
N ARG A 173 4.32 7.10 -22.30
CA ARG A 173 5.53 6.32 -21.93
C ARG A 173 5.34 4.80 -22.11
N THR A 174 4.58 4.40 -23.11
CA THR A 174 4.21 3.00 -23.42
C THR A 174 5.38 2.17 -23.98
N ALA A 175 6.61 2.71 -24.07
CA ALA A 175 7.74 2.03 -24.70
C ALA A 175 8.40 0.94 -23.83
N GLU A 176 8.39 1.07 -22.50
CA GLU A 176 9.21 0.22 -21.63
C GLU A 176 8.52 -1.12 -21.27
N ILE A 177 7.22 -1.07 -21.01
CA ILE A 177 6.39 -2.28 -20.83
C ILE A 177 6.29 -3.05 -22.14
N HIS A 178 6.18 -2.37 -23.28
CA HIS A 178 6.17 -3.03 -24.59
C HIS A 178 7.54 -3.62 -24.95
N ARG A 179 8.66 -2.99 -24.59
CA ARG A 179 10.00 -3.59 -24.76
C ARG A 179 10.16 -4.85 -23.92
N MET A 180 9.84 -4.80 -22.63
CA MET A 180 9.92 -5.99 -21.77
C MET A 180 8.98 -7.11 -22.24
N ARG A 181 7.79 -6.77 -22.76
CA ARG A 181 6.82 -7.75 -23.30
C ARG A 181 7.28 -8.37 -24.62
N ASN A 182 7.90 -7.58 -25.50
CA ASN A 182 8.46 -8.04 -26.77
C ASN A 182 9.74 -8.87 -26.57
N GLU A 183 10.58 -8.52 -25.61
CA GLU A 183 11.80 -9.27 -25.24
C GLU A 183 11.47 -10.63 -24.60
N LEU A 184 10.32 -10.75 -23.92
CA LEU A 184 9.90 -11.97 -23.24
C LEU A 184 8.96 -12.87 -24.07
N GLY A 185 8.61 -12.47 -25.30
CA GLY A 185 7.79 -13.28 -26.21
C GLY A 185 6.36 -13.56 -25.74
N VAL A 186 5.82 -12.77 -24.80
CA VAL A 186 4.47 -12.98 -24.26
C VAL A 186 3.43 -12.34 -25.18
N SER A 187 3.11 -13.02 -26.27
CA SER A 187 1.96 -12.71 -27.13
C SER A 187 0.64 -13.18 -26.49
N GLN A 188 -0.44 -12.47 -26.84
CA GLN A 188 -1.78 -12.43 -26.23
C GLN A 188 -2.33 -13.73 -25.63
#